data_AF-A0A3B5B6T7-F1
#
_entry.id   AF-A0A3B5B6T7-F1
#
_cell.length_a   1.000
_cell.length_b   1.000
_cell.length_c   1.000
_cell.angle_alpha   90.00
_cell.angle_beta   90.00
_cell.angle_gamma   90.00
#
_symmetry.space_group_name_H-M   'P 1'
#
loop_
_entity.id
_entity.type
_entity.pdbx_description
1 polymer ?
#
loop_
_entity_poly.entity_id
_entity_poly.type
_entity_poly.pdbx_seq_one_letter_code
_entity_poly.pdbx_strand_id
1 'polypeptide(L)'
;MVEPTASGVFCNRMLSMVNSEDVNAIIQAQRHMLDRFEKTNEMLINFNGLSNVRLQQMNERFLLHTRTLVEMKKDLDSVFRRIRTLKGKIAKQYPEAFSNIHESPILEDDDDEFDPVPPSVATTTTTATSEQSTESCDTSPDVVSPTVSRCSEDLSQEPHLAEMINRNKAVDDC
;
A
#
# COMPACT_ATOMS: atom_id res chain seq x y z
N MET A 1 12.91 76.98 -4.33
CA MET A 1 12.04 75.81 -4.54
C MET A 1 12.03 75.56 -6.04
N VAL A 2 12.52 74.42 -6.51
CA VAL A 2 12.55 74.11 -7.95
C VAL A 2 11.16 73.67 -8.36
N GLU A 3 10.57 74.37 -9.32
CA GLU A 3 9.25 74.03 -9.85
C GLU A 3 9.34 72.71 -10.63
N PRO A 4 8.41 71.76 -10.45
CA PRO A 4 8.49 70.48 -11.14
C PRO A 4 8.31 70.66 -12.65
N THR A 5 9.27 70.16 -13.44
CA THR A 5 9.17 70.14 -14.91
C THR A 5 7.91 69.39 -15.34
N ALA A 6 7.25 69.83 -16.43
CA ALA A 6 6.05 69.17 -16.96
C ALA A 6 6.22 67.66 -17.21
N SER A 7 7.40 67.23 -17.68
CA SER A 7 7.76 65.82 -17.85
C SER A 7 7.81 65.07 -16.51
N GLY A 8 8.32 65.70 -15.45
CA GLY A 8 8.35 65.13 -14.11
C GLY A 8 6.95 64.91 -13.54
N VAL A 9 6.02 65.86 -13.76
CA VAL A 9 4.62 65.71 -13.34
C VAL A 9 3.93 64.57 -14.09
N PHE A 10 4.16 64.45 -15.40
CA PHE A 10 3.63 63.36 -16.22
C PHE A 10 4.16 61.98 -15.77
N CYS A 11 5.48 61.84 -15.60
CA CYS A 11 6.09 60.60 -15.11
C CYS A 11 5.58 60.20 -13.72
N ASN A 12 5.46 61.16 -12.79
CA ASN A 12 4.91 60.90 -11.45
C ASN A 12 3.45 60.44 -11.52
N ARG A 13 2.64 61.03 -12.40
CA ARG A 13 1.25 60.59 -12.61
C ARG A 13 1.22 59.14 -13.10
N MET A 14 2.04 58.80 -14.09
CA MET A 14 2.14 57.42 -14.61
C MET A 14 2.60 56.42 -13.54
N LEU A 15 3.61 56.77 -12.74
CA LEU A 15 4.10 55.90 -11.66
C LEU A 15 3.06 55.71 -10.55
N SER A 16 2.23 56.73 -10.28
CA SER A 16 1.14 56.66 -9.29
C SER A 16 -0.09 55.86 -9.73
N MET A 17 -0.19 55.51 -11.02
CA MET A 17 -1.33 54.74 -11.53
C MET A 17 -1.31 53.27 -11.06
N VAL A 18 -0.15 52.78 -10.61
CA VAL A 18 -0.04 51.44 -10.03
C VAL A 18 -0.08 51.55 -8.52
N ASN A 19 -1.06 50.89 -7.90
CA ASN A 19 -1.13 50.79 -6.46
C ASN A 19 -0.05 49.81 -5.96
N SER A 20 1.01 50.35 -5.36
CA SER A 20 2.11 49.54 -4.83
C SER A 20 1.67 48.65 -3.67
N GLU A 21 0.62 49.01 -2.93
CA GLU A 21 0.06 48.20 -1.86
C GLU A 21 -0.59 46.93 -2.41
N ASP A 22 -1.42 47.05 -3.44
CA ASP A 22 -2.08 45.91 -4.09
C ASP A 22 -1.06 44.96 -4.73
N VAL A 23 -0.01 45.50 -5.37
CA VAL A 23 1.08 44.69 -5.94
C VAL A 23 1.78 43.89 -4.83
N ASN A 24 2.09 44.53 -3.70
CA ASN A 24 2.72 43.84 -2.57
C ASN A 24 1.78 42.80 -1.92
N ALA A 25 0.47 43.07 -1.87
CA ALA A 25 -0.52 42.11 -1.38
C ALA A 25 -0.59 40.87 -2.29
N ILE A 26 -0.56 41.05 -3.60
CA ILE A 26 -0.50 39.94 -4.58
C ILE A 26 0.78 39.12 -4.38
N ILE A 27 1.93 39.78 -4.26
CA ILE A 27 3.22 39.09 -4.04
C ILE A 27 3.19 38.27 -2.75
N GLN A 28 2.64 38.82 -1.66
CA GLN A 28 2.49 38.10 -0.40
C GLN A 28 1.55 36.90 -0.51
N ALA A 29 0.40 37.06 -1.19
CA ALA A 29 -0.54 35.98 -1.41
C ALA A 29 0.09 34.84 -2.23
N GLN A 30 0.84 35.16 -3.29
CA GLN A 30 1.55 34.19 -4.11
C GLN A 30 2.63 33.45 -3.33
N ARG A 31 3.43 34.15 -2.51
CA ARG A 31 4.43 33.52 -1.64
C ARG A 31 3.80 32.59 -0.61
N HIS A 32 2.69 33.00 0.00
CA HIS A 32 1.97 32.15 0.94
C HIS A 32 1.41 30.89 0.27
N MET A 33 0.89 31.04 -0.95
CA MET A 33 0.40 29.90 -1.73
C MET A 33 1.53 28.94 -2.10
N LEU A 34 2.69 29.45 -2.50
CA LEU A 34 3.87 28.64 -2.81
C LEU A 34 4.34 27.83 -1.59
N ASP A 35 4.48 28.47 -0.42
CA ASP A 35 4.85 27.79 0.83
C ASP A 35 3.87 26.66 1.19
N ARG A 36 2.57 26.87 0.99
CA ARG A 36 1.57 25.82 1.19
C ARG A 36 1.72 24.66 0.20
N PHE A 37 1.99 24.97 -1.08
CA PHE A 37 2.21 23.92 -2.08
C PHE A 37 3.45 23.09 -1.77
N GLU A 38 4.55 23.73 -1.39
CA GLU A 38 5.79 23.04 -1.04
C GLU A 38 5.60 22.12 0.17
N LYS A 39 4.97 22.61 1.24
CA LYS A 39 4.65 21.79 2.43
C LYS A 39 3.74 20.61 2.12
N THR A 40 2.71 20.84 1.29
CA THR A 40 1.79 19.78 0.90
C THR A 40 2.51 18.73 0.05
N ASN A 41 3.37 19.16 -0.86
CA ASN A 41 4.15 18.26 -1.70
C ASN A 41 5.14 17.43 -0.87
N GLU A 42 5.80 18.03 0.12
CA GLU A 42 6.68 17.32 1.04
C GLU A 42 5.93 16.27 1.86
N MET A 43 4.76 16.62 2.40
CA MET A 43 3.89 15.67 3.12
C MET A 43 3.45 14.51 2.21
N LEU A 44 3.12 14.77 0.95
CA LEU A 44 2.75 13.74 -0.01
C LEU A 44 3.92 12.82 -0.37
N ILE A 45 5.12 13.37 -0.57
CA ILE A 45 6.34 12.59 -0.81
C ILE A 45 6.61 11.67 0.38
N ASN A 46 6.53 12.21 1.60
CA ASN A 46 6.73 11.42 2.82
C ASN A 46 5.66 10.32 2.96
N PHE A 47 4.39 10.66 2.74
CA PHE A 47 3.29 9.70 2.78
C PHE A 47 3.47 8.57 1.76
N ASN A 48 3.82 8.90 0.52
CA ASN A 48 4.06 7.92 -0.53
C ASN A 48 5.24 7.00 -0.17
N GLY A 49 6.31 7.56 0.40
CA GLY A 49 7.45 6.78 0.89
C GLY A 49 7.05 5.80 2.00
N LEU A 50 6.35 6.27 3.03
CA LEU A 50 5.89 5.45 4.15
C LEU A 50 4.90 4.36 3.70
N SER A 51 3.94 4.73 2.86
CA SER A 51 2.94 3.82 2.31
C SER A 51 3.59 2.71 1.48
N ASN A 52 4.56 3.07 0.62
CA ASN A 52 5.30 2.10 -0.18
C ASN A 52 6.10 1.12 0.68
N VAL A 53 6.80 1.60 1.73
CA VAL A 53 7.53 0.71 2.66
C VAL A 53 6.58 -0.27 3.34
N ARG A 54 5.43 0.19 3.84
CA ARG A 54 4.44 -0.69 4.48
C ARG A 54 3.86 -1.71 3.50
N LEU A 55 3.59 -1.30 2.27
CA LEU A 55 3.10 -2.18 1.22
C LEU A 55 4.13 -3.28 0.91
N GLN A 56 5.40 -2.92 0.74
CA GLN A 56 6.48 -3.88 0.47
C GLN A 56 6.60 -4.92 1.59
N GLN A 57 6.63 -4.48 2.86
CA GLN A 57 6.69 -5.38 4.01
C GLN A 57 5.51 -6.36 4.06
N MET A 58 4.29 -5.87 3.81
CA MET A 58 3.10 -6.72 3.79
C MET A 58 3.14 -7.71 2.62
N ASN A 59 3.56 -7.24 1.44
CA ASN A 59 3.66 -8.07 0.24
C ASN A 59 4.70 -9.20 0.41
N GLU A 60 5.86 -8.92 1.00
CA GLU A 60 6.88 -9.93 1.31
C GLU A 60 6.33 -11.04 2.21
N ARG A 61 5.62 -10.66 3.29
CA ARG A 61 4.98 -11.63 4.20
C ARG A 61 3.89 -12.44 3.50
N PHE A 62 3.09 -11.79 2.66
CA PHE A 62 2.06 -12.45 1.89
C PHE A 62 2.66 -13.52 0.96
N LEU A 63 3.70 -13.15 0.19
CA LEU A 63 4.39 -14.08 -0.70
C LEU A 63 5.04 -15.25 0.07
N LEU A 64 5.59 -14.98 1.26
CA LEU A 64 6.13 -16.03 2.14
C LEU A 64 5.02 -17.01 2.56
N HIS A 65 3.88 -16.51 3.04
CA HIS A 65 2.76 -17.36 3.44
C HIS A 65 2.20 -18.18 2.28
N THR A 66 2.04 -17.58 1.10
CA THR A 66 1.62 -18.32 -0.11
C THR A 66 2.60 -19.42 -0.47
N ARG A 67 3.92 -19.16 -0.38
CA ARG A 67 4.94 -20.18 -0.63
C ARG A 67 4.83 -21.34 0.36
N THR A 68 4.70 -21.05 1.66
CA THR A 68 4.54 -22.08 2.69
C THR A 68 3.32 -22.96 2.42
N LEU A 69 2.18 -22.37 2.04
CA LEU A 69 0.98 -23.15 1.69
C LEU A 69 1.22 -24.07 0.48
N VAL A 70 1.94 -23.60 -0.54
CA VAL A 70 2.30 -24.41 -1.71
C VAL A 70 3.24 -25.56 -1.33
N GLU A 71 4.18 -25.33 -0.42
CA GLU A 71 5.08 -26.37 0.09
C GLU A 71 4.32 -27.41 0.91
N MET A 72 3.44 -26.97 1.83
CA MET A 72 2.58 -27.88 2.60
C MET A 72 1.67 -28.73 1.71
N LYS A 73 1.13 -28.15 0.62
CA LYS A 73 0.38 -28.92 -0.39
C LYS A 73 1.24 -30.03 -0.99
N LYS A 74 2.47 -29.72 -1.44
CA LYS A 74 3.38 -30.71 -2.02
C LYS A 74 3.71 -31.84 -1.04
N ASP A 75 3.88 -31.50 0.23
CA ASP A 75 4.13 -32.49 1.28
C ASP A 75 2.93 -33.42 1.47
N LEU A 76 1.71 -32.88 1.50
CA LEU A 76 0.48 -33.68 1.55
C LEU A 76 0.34 -34.58 0.31
N ASP A 77 0.56 -34.04 -0.89
CA ASP A 77 0.50 -34.80 -2.13
C ASP A 77 1.48 -36.00 -2.11
N SER A 78 2.69 -35.78 -1.57
CA SER A 78 3.70 -36.82 -1.39
C SER A 78 3.25 -37.89 -0.38
N VAL A 79 2.70 -37.48 0.76
CA VAL A 79 2.17 -38.40 1.79
C VAL A 79 1.02 -39.25 1.22
N PHE A 80 0.03 -38.63 0.59
CA PHE A 80 -1.11 -39.35 0.01
C PHE A 80 -0.67 -40.30 -1.11
N ARG A 81 0.25 -39.90 -1.98
CA ARG A 81 0.83 -40.78 -3.01
C ARG A 81 1.51 -42.00 -2.40
N ARG A 82 2.28 -41.81 -1.33
CA ARG A 82 2.95 -42.91 -0.63
C ARG A 82 1.95 -43.85 0.03
N ILE A 83 0.90 -43.32 0.66
CA ILE A 83 -0.20 -44.13 1.22
C ILE A 83 -0.88 -44.96 0.13
N ARG A 84 -1.29 -44.35 -0.98
CA ARG A 84 -1.90 -45.07 -2.13
C ARG A 84 -0.99 -46.18 -2.65
N THR A 85 0.32 -45.89 -2.78
CA THR A 85 1.32 -46.89 -3.20
C THR A 85 1.43 -48.06 -2.22
N LEU A 86 1.44 -47.79 -0.91
CA LEU A 86 1.51 -48.83 0.11
C LEU A 86 0.23 -49.67 0.15
N LYS A 87 -0.96 -49.02 0.11
CA LYS A 87 -2.25 -49.72 -0.01
C LYS A 87 -2.25 -50.67 -1.20
N GLY A 88 -1.87 -50.17 -2.39
CA GLY A 88 -1.82 -50.99 -3.61
C GLY A 88 -0.83 -52.16 -3.54
N LYS A 89 0.31 -52.00 -2.84
CA LYS A 89 1.26 -53.10 -2.60
C LYS A 89 0.68 -54.15 -1.65
N ILE A 90 0.06 -53.74 -0.54
CA ILE A 90 -0.50 -54.67 0.45
C ILE A 90 -1.67 -55.45 -0.15
N ALA A 91 -2.55 -54.78 -0.90
CA ALA A 91 -3.68 -55.42 -1.60
C ALA A 91 -3.22 -56.53 -2.56
N LYS A 92 -2.11 -56.32 -3.27
CA LYS A 92 -1.52 -57.31 -4.19
C LYS A 92 -0.85 -58.48 -3.46
N GLN A 93 -0.16 -58.20 -2.35
CA GLN A 93 0.61 -59.21 -1.62
C GLN A 93 -0.25 -60.08 -0.70
N TYR A 94 -1.34 -59.53 -0.15
CA TYR A 94 -2.21 -60.21 0.82
C TYR A 94 -3.71 -59.95 0.53
N PRO A 95 -4.25 -60.46 -0.59
CA PRO A 95 -5.60 -60.14 -1.03
C PRO A 95 -6.68 -60.53 -0.01
N GLU A 96 -6.59 -61.73 0.59
CA GLU A 96 -7.55 -62.22 1.59
C GLU A 96 -7.51 -61.45 2.92
N ALA A 97 -6.35 -60.94 3.33
CA ALA A 97 -6.25 -60.14 4.54
C ALA A 97 -6.73 -58.70 4.30
N PHE A 98 -6.54 -58.19 3.08
CA PHE A 98 -6.92 -56.84 2.70
C PHE A 98 -8.44 -56.71 2.47
N SER A 99 -9.10 -57.72 1.91
CA SER A 99 -10.56 -57.75 1.69
C SER A 99 -11.39 -57.73 2.97
N ASN A 100 -10.81 -58.15 4.10
CA ASN A 100 -11.48 -58.15 5.41
C ASN A 100 -11.48 -56.78 6.10
N ILE A 101 -10.82 -55.77 5.53
CA ILE A 101 -10.80 -54.41 6.07
C ILE A 101 -12.01 -53.67 5.49
N HIS A 102 -13.02 -53.40 6.30
CA HIS A 102 -14.18 -52.61 5.89
C HIS A 102 -13.75 -51.15 5.70
N GLU A 103 -13.47 -50.77 4.46
CA GLU A 103 -13.19 -49.40 4.10
C GLU A 103 -14.46 -48.57 4.38
N SER A 104 -14.37 -47.57 5.26
CA SER A 104 -15.40 -46.53 5.30
C SER A 104 -15.34 -45.81 3.95
N PRO A 105 -16.47 -45.45 3.31
CA PRO A 105 -16.45 -44.89 1.97
C PRO A 105 -15.79 -43.51 2.00
N ILE A 106 -14.48 -43.49 1.75
CA ILE A 106 -13.78 -42.29 1.31
C ILE A 106 -13.84 -42.40 -0.20
N LEU A 107 -14.67 -41.53 -0.79
CA LEU A 107 -14.85 -41.43 -2.23
C LEU A 107 -13.46 -41.40 -2.88
N GLU A 108 -13.14 -42.44 -3.63
CA GLU A 108 -12.01 -42.42 -4.55
C GLU A 108 -12.40 -41.42 -5.65
N ASP A 109 -12.04 -40.15 -5.44
CA ASP A 109 -12.08 -39.17 -6.51
C ASP A 109 -10.90 -39.49 -7.44
N ASP A 110 -11.26 -39.72 -8.69
CA ASP A 110 -10.40 -40.09 -9.80
C ASP A 110 -9.55 -38.86 -10.18
N ASP A 111 -8.55 -38.53 -9.36
CA ASP A 111 -7.73 -37.31 -9.49
C ASP A 111 -6.55 -37.44 -10.48
N ASP A 112 -6.66 -38.30 -11.50
CA ASP A 112 -5.67 -38.38 -12.58
C ASP A 112 -5.94 -37.33 -13.69
N GLU A 113 -6.36 -36.09 -13.37
CA GLU A 113 -6.30 -34.95 -14.31
C GLU A 113 -6.50 -33.59 -13.59
N PHE A 114 -5.51 -33.12 -12.82
CA PHE A 114 -5.46 -31.68 -12.49
C PHE A 114 -4.84 -30.93 -13.68
N ASP A 115 -5.68 -30.59 -14.65
CA ASP A 115 -5.33 -29.74 -15.79
C ASP A 115 -4.80 -28.39 -15.26
N PRO A 116 -3.56 -27.96 -15.58
CA PRO A 116 -3.04 -26.70 -15.09
C PRO A 116 -3.83 -25.55 -15.71
N VAL A 117 -4.66 -24.88 -14.90
CA VAL A 117 -5.37 -23.66 -15.31
C VAL A 117 -4.35 -22.66 -15.88
N PRO A 118 -4.45 -22.27 -17.16
CA PRO A 118 -3.52 -21.32 -17.76
C PRO A 118 -3.72 -19.92 -17.16
N PRO A 119 -2.67 -19.09 -17.05
CA PRO A 119 -2.78 -17.76 -16.48
C PRO A 119 -3.38 -16.82 -17.53
N SER A 120 -4.70 -16.69 -17.54
CA SER A 120 -5.38 -15.64 -18.31
C SER A 120 -6.17 -14.72 -17.40
N VAL A 121 -5.56 -13.54 -17.20
CA VAL A 121 -6.15 -12.19 -17.27
C VAL A 121 -7.55 -11.98 -16.69
N ALA A 122 -7.62 -10.95 -15.82
CA ALA A 122 -8.81 -10.22 -15.35
C ALA A 122 -9.42 -10.69 -14.01
N THR A 123 -8.87 -10.17 -12.91
CA THR A 123 -9.71 -9.80 -11.76
C THR A 123 -10.17 -8.36 -11.95
N THR A 124 -11.27 -8.19 -12.69
CA THR A 124 -12.11 -7.00 -12.61
C THR A 124 -12.98 -7.16 -11.36
N THR A 125 -12.69 -6.39 -10.32
CA THR A 125 -13.53 -6.32 -9.12
C THR A 125 -14.81 -5.55 -9.45
N THR A 126 -15.90 -6.28 -9.71
CA THR A 126 -17.25 -5.73 -9.82
C THR A 126 -17.80 -5.50 -8.42
N THR A 127 -17.83 -4.24 -7.97
CA THR A 127 -18.57 -3.83 -6.77
C THR A 127 -20.05 -3.77 -7.11
N ALA A 128 -20.83 -4.73 -6.61
CA ALA A 128 -22.29 -4.68 -6.61
C ALA A 128 -22.76 -3.96 -5.34
N THR A 129 -23.33 -2.77 -5.54
CA THR A 129 -24.14 -2.04 -4.57
C THR A 129 -25.42 -2.82 -4.28
N SER A 130 -25.66 -3.18 -3.02
CA SER A 130 -26.98 -3.56 -2.55
C SER A 130 -27.32 -2.74 -1.32
N GLU A 131 -28.33 -1.91 -1.49
CA GLU A 131 -28.92 -1.03 -0.48
C GLU A 131 -29.64 -1.88 0.57
N GLN A 132 -29.31 -1.69 1.84
CA GLN A 132 -30.29 -1.88 2.91
C GLN A 132 -30.01 -0.88 4.03
N SER A 133 -30.90 0.10 4.10
CA SER A 133 -31.02 1.07 5.18
C SER A 133 -31.26 0.38 6.52
N THR A 134 -30.47 0.75 7.53
CA THR A 134 -30.94 0.97 8.90
C THR A 134 -30.14 2.12 9.52
N GLU A 135 -30.79 3.27 9.56
CA GLU A 135 -30.89 4.17 10.74
C GLU A 135 -29.63 4.47 11.57
N SER A 136 -29.15 5.71 11.39
CA SER A 136 -28.81 6.67 12.45
C SER A 136 -27.88 6.22 13.58
N CYS A 137 -26.66 6.77 13.56
CA CYS A 137 -26.27 7.74 14.59
C CYS A 137 -25.19 8.66 14.03
N ASP A 138 -25.60 9.92 13.88
CA ASP A 138 -24.80 11.12 13.69
C ASP A 138 -23.78 11.28 14.84
N THR A 139 -22.55 11.68 14.49
CA THR A 139 -21.70 12.61 15.25
C THR A 139 -20.32 12.65 14.61
N SER A 140 -20.04 13.71 13.88
CA SER A 140 -18.67 14.24 13.72
C SER A 140 -18.49 15.42 14.70
N PRO A 141 -17.31 16.04 14.77
CA PRO A 141 -16.17 15.65 15.61
C PRO A 141 -15.90 16.73 16.68
N ASP A 142 -15.25 16.41 17.81
CA ASP A 142 -14.65 17.47 18.63
C ASP A 142 -13.39 17.05 19.43
N VAL A 143 -12.37 17.87 19.22
CA VAL A 143 -11.20 18.30 20.01
C VAL A 143 -10.69 17.50 21.24
N VAL A 144 -9.37 17.23 21.18
CA VAL A 144 -8.34 17.15 22.24
C VAL A 144 -8.65 16.44 23.59
N SER A 145 -7.97 15.31 23.83
CA SER A 145 -6.93 15.19 24.87
C SER A 145 -6.30 13.80 24.94
N PRO A 146 -5.02 13.69 25.38
CA PRO A 146 -4.22 12.48 25.24
C PRO A 146 -4.35 11.56 26.45
N THR A 147 -4.60 10.27 26.20
CA THR A 147 -4.39 9.22 27.20
C THR A 147 -3.20 8.35 26.79
N VAL A 148 -2.15 8.48 27.58
CA VAL A 148 -1.00 7.59 27.66
C VAL A 148 -1.46 6.14 27.83
N SER A 149 -1.24 5.32 26.80
CA SER A 149 -1.17 3.87 26.95
C SER A 149 0.24 3.43 26.59
N ARG A 150 0.98 3.04 27.64
CA ARG A 150 2.32 2.50 27.54
C ARG A 150 2.23 1.03 27.15
N CYS A 151 2.70 0.69 25.96
CA CYS A 151 3.28 -0.62 25.69
C CYS A 151 4.74 -0.38 25.28
N SER A 152 5.65 -0.65 26.22
CA SER A 152 7.09 -0.66 26.01
C SER A 152 7.46 -1.94 25.25
N GLU A 153 8.13 -1.82 24.11
CA GLU A 153 9.27 -2.67 23.76
C GLU A 153 10.28 -1.83 22.96
N ASP A 154 11.52 -1.89 23.43
CA ASP A 154 12.71 -1.18 22.99
C ASP A 154 13.35 -1.91 21.81
N LEU A 155 13.63 -1.20 20.71
CA LEU A 155 14.60 -1.61 19.68
C LEU A 155 15.22 -0.35 19.09
N SER A 156 16.18 0.14 19.84
CA SER A 156 17.28 1.00 19.40
C SER A 156 17.92 0.51 18.09
N GLN A 157 17.80 1.30 17.02
CA GLN A 157 18.85 1.69 16.06
C GLN A 157 18.23 2.31 14.79
N GLU A 158 18.08 3.63 14.82
CA GLU A 158 18.21 4.48 13.63
C GLU A 158 19.55 5.22 13.81
N PRO A 159 20.47 5.12 12.84
CA PRO A 159 20.38 6.03 11.70
C PRO A 159 20.72 5.30 10.39
N HIS A 160 19.74 5.12 9.51
CA HIS A 160 20.03 4.68 8.13
C HIS A 160 19.17 5.37 7.07
N LEU A 161 18.13 6.12 7.47
CA LEU A 161 17.27 6.84 6.52
C LEU A 161 17.92 8.11 5.95
N ALA A 162 18.83 8.75 6.70
CA ALA A 162 19.53 9.96 6.22
C ALA A 162 20.48 9.68 5.05
N GLU A 163 20.95 8.44 4.89
CA GLU A 163 21.96 8.08 3.88
C GLU A 163 21.35 7.66 2.53
N MET A 164 20.09 7.23 2.52
CA MET A 164 19.39 6.83 1.28
C MET A 164 18.80 8.02 0.51
N ILE A 165 18.54 9.15 1.17
CA ILE A 165 18.03 10.36 0.50
C ILE A 165 19.17 11.12 -0.20
N ASN A 166 20.41 11.03 0.29
CA ASN A 166 21.54 11.76 -0.31
C ASN A 166 22.09 11.13 -1.60
N ARG A 167 21.74 9.87 -1.91
CA ARG A 167 22.15 9.21 -3.16
C ARG A 167 21.33 9.62 -4.38
N ASN A 168 20.11 10.13 -4.17
CA ASN A 168 19.25 10.56 -5.28
C ASN A 168 19.45 12.02 -5.67
N LYS A 169 20.30 12.78 -4.96
CA LYS A 169 20.61 14.18 -5.29
C LYS A 169 21.85 14.36 -6.17
N ALA A 170 22.65 13.30 -6.36
CA ALA A 170 23.91 13.37 -7.12
C ALA A 170 23.78 13.05 -8.61
N VAL A 171 22.57 12.76 -9.11
CA VAL A 171 22.35 12.37 -10.52
C VAL A 171 21.76 13.50 -11.36
N ASP A 172 21.28 14.58 -10.75
CA ASP A 172 20.63 15.71 -11.46
C ASP A 172 21.53 16.94 -11.67
N ASP A 173 22.83 16.87 -11.37
CA ASP A 173 23.80 17.98 -11.52
C ASP A 173 24.94 17.67 -12.54
N CYS A 174 24.67 16.87 -13.58
CA CYS A 174 25.61 16.58 -14.68
C CYS A 174 24.99 16.88 -16.04
#